data_AF-A0A963GKC5-F1
#
_entry.id   AF-A0A963GKC5-F1
#
_cell.length_a   1.000
_cell.length_b   1.000
_cell.length_c   1.000
_cell.angle_alpha   90.00
_cell.angle_beta   90.00
_cell.angle_gamma   90.00
#
_symmetry.space_group_name_H-M   'P 1'
#
loop_
_entity.id
_entity.type
_entity.pdbx_description
1 polymer ?
#
loop_
_entity_poly.entity_id
_entity_poly.type
_entity_poly.pdbx_seq_one_letter_code
_entity_poly.pdbx_strand_id
1 'polypeptide(L)'
;MKPKLKTELILVEYWDCGNPDHRHKTEAVASACIEKRKNRAALSTGAREWTNEAYAAVLKHHREGARQCDIARSLGLSAERTRQVLAKAERLERAGESADPLDRLSVRARNCLLSQNLDTAEAVRAALADGRLDDVPNFGAVSKEEVRRWLDGLPSN
;
A
#
# COMPACT_ATOMS: atom_id res chain seq x y z
N MET A 1 1.47 -14.08 62.92
CA MET A 1 0.92 -12.74 62.60
C MET A 1 0.36 -12.81 61.18
N LYS A 2 -0.95 -12.64 60.96
CA LYS A 2 -1.55 -12.74 59.62
C LYS A 2 -1.40 -11.39 58.89
N PRO A 3 -0.88 -11.34 57.65
CA PRO A 3 -0.73 -10.08 56.92
C PRO A 3 -2.10 -9.45 56.64
N LYS A 4 -2.21 -8.14 56.90
CA LYS A 4 -3.41 -7.35 56.57
C LYS A 4 -3.25 -6.75 55.18
N LEU A 5 -4.22 -7.00 54.30
CA LEU A 5 -4.30 -6.34 53.01
C LEU A 5 -4.54 -4.85 53.22
N LYS A 6 -3.75 -4.00 52.56
CA LYS A 6 -4.02 -2.57 52.43
C LYS A 6 -4.50 -2.32 51.00
N THR A 7 -5.60 -1.59 50.89
CA THR A 7 -6.13 -1.13 49.60
C THR A 7 -6.02 0.39 49.60
N GLU A 8 -5.38 0.93 48.57
CA GLU A 8 -5.25 2.37 48.35
C GLU A 8 -5.91 2.73 47.02
N LEU A 9 -6.62 3.86 47.00
CA LEU A 9 -7.19 4.42 45.79
C LEU A 9 -6.15 5.35 45.16
N ILE A 10 -5.78 5.06 43.91
CA ILE A 10 -4.88 5.89 43.13
C ILE A 10 -5.71 6.61 42.08
N LEU A 11 -5.75 7.94 42.18
CA LEU A 11 -6.27 8.78 41.10
C LEU A 11 -5.21 8.89 40.00
N VAL A 12 -5.58 8.50 38.77
CA VAL A 12 -4.71 8.64 37.61
C VAL A 12 -5.37 9.58 36.61
N GLU A 13 -4.75 10.73 36.39
CA GLU A 13 -5.17 11.69 35.39
C GLU A 13 -4.44 11.46 34.07
N TYR A 14 -5.14 11.67 32.96
CA TYR A 14 -4.60 11.53 31.62
C TYR A 14 -4.93 12.74 30.78
N TRP A 15 -4.08 12.99 29.78
CA TRP A 15 -4.26 14.03 28.79
C TRP A 15 -4.88 13.45 27.53
N ASP A 16 -5.97 14.07 27.07
CA ASP A 16 -6.70 13.70 25.87
C ASP A 16 -6.21 14.49 24.65
N CYS A 17 -5.87 13.80 23.58
CA CYS A 17 -5.52 14.41 22.30
C CYS A 17 -6.70 14.45 21.30
N GLY A 18 -7.90 14.02 21.72
CA GLY A 18 -9.10 13.90 20.89
C GLY A 18 -9.06 12.70 19.95
N ASN A 19 -8.29 11.64 20.26
CA ASN A 19 -8.38 10.35 19.59
C ASN A 19 -8.92 9.31 20.58
N PRO A 20 -10.07 8.65 20.30
CA PRO A 20 -10.64 7.67 21.22
C PRO A 20 -9.73 6.44 21.47
N ASP A 21 -8.79 6.16 20.56
CA ASP A 21 -7.97 4.94 20.61
C ASP A 21 -6.77 5.03 21.56
N HIS A 22 -6.43 6.21 22.10
CA HIS A 22 -5.31 6.33 23.04
C HIS A 22 -5.38 7.56 23.96
N ARG A 23 -4.59 7.53 25.04
CA ARG A 23 -4.45 8.62 26.04
C ARG A 23 -2.99 8.89 26.35
N HIS A 24 -2.67 10.06 26.90
CA HIS A 24 -1.29 10.47 27.18
C HIS A 24 -1.05 10.76 28.67
N LYS A 25 0.19 10.53 29.11
CA LYS A 25 0.59 10.75 30.53
C LYS A 25 0.91 12.22 30.84
N THR A 26 1.26 13.02 29.83
CA THR A 26 1.63 14.43 30.00
C THR A 26 1.03 15.28 28.90
N GLU A 27 0.80 16.56 29.20
CA GLU A 27 0.29 17.56 28.27
C GLU A 27 1.19 17.69 27.04
N ALA A 28 2.51 17.75 27.25
CA ALA A 28 3.48 17.88 26.17
C ALA A 28 3.37 16.75 25.13
N VAL A 29 3.09 15.51 25.57
CA VAL A 29 2.92 14.37 24.66
C VAL A 29 1.59 14.45 23.92
N ALA A 30 0.51 14.90 24.58
CA ALA A 30 -0.79 15.13 23.94
C ALA A 30 -0.70 16.24 22.87
N SER A 31 -0.06 17.36 23.20
CA SER A 31 0.18 18.47 22.27
C SER A 31 1.03 18.04 21.07
N ALA A 32 2.12 17.31 21.30
CA ALA A 32 2.94 16.76 20.21
C ALA A 32 2.15 15.78 19.31
N CYS A 33 1.24 14.99 19.89
CA CYS A 33 0.34 14.11 19.13
C CYS A 33 -0.59 14.91 18.22
N ILE A 34 -1.23 15.97 18.75
CA ILE A 34 -2.12 16.86 17.99
C ILE A 34 -1.36 17.49 16.83
N GLU A 35 -0.19 18.08 17.08
CA GLU A 35 0.62 18.74 16.05
C GLU A 35 1.08 17.76 14.97
N LYS A 36 1.48 16.54 15.35
CA LYS A 36 1.85 15.48 14.39
C LYS A 36 0.67 15.11 13.47
N ARG A 37 -0.55 15.03 14.00
CA ARG A 37 -1.75 14.77 13.18
C ARG A 37 -2.07 15.92 12.24
N LYS A 38 -2.02 17.17 12.71
CA LYS A 38 -2.22 18.37 11.87
C LYS A 38 -1.22 18.43 10.73
N ASN A 39 0.07 18.19 11.01
CA ASN A 39 1.12 18.18 10.01
C ASN A 39 0.95 17.04 8.99
N ARG A 40 0.49 15.86 9.43
CA ARG A 40 0.18 14.75 8.51
C ARG A 40 -1.00 15.08 7.60
N ALA A 41 -2.05 15.71 8.11
CA ALA A 41 -3.20 16.14 7.33
C ALA A 41 -2.83 17.26 6.33
N ALA A 42 -1.94 18.18 6.72
CA ALA A 42 -1.44 19.22 5.83
C ALA A 42 -0.60 18.66 4.66
N LEU A 43 0.10 17.54 4.86
CA LEU A 43 0.88 16.85 3.83
C LEU A 43 0.04 15.96 2.91
N SER A 44 -1.21 15.61 3.27
CA SER A 44 -2.05 14.70 2.49
C SER A 44 -2.89 15.38 1.41
N THR A 45 -2.77 16.70 1.22
CA THR A 45 -3.66 17.51 0.36
C THR A 45 -3.38 17.40 -1.15
N GLY A 46 -2.45 16.56 -1.58
CA GLY A 46 -2.20 16.29 -2.99
C GLY A 46 -1.66 14.89 -3.21
N ALA A 47 -2.43 13.86 -2.90
CA ALA A 47 -2.06 12.50 -3.28
C ALA A 47 -1.99 12.44 -4.81
N ARG A 48 -0.77 12.45 -5.36
CA ARG A 48 -0.54 12.24 -6.78
C ARG A 48 -1.16 10.90 -7.17
N GLU A 49 -2.05 10.94 -8.15
CA GLU A 49 -2.51 9.73 -8.83
C GLU A 49 -1.36 9.14 -9.64
N TRP A 50 -1.09 7.86 -9.42
CA TRP A 50 -0.02 7.13 -10.09
C TRP A 50 -0.61 6.26 -11.18
N THR A 51 -0.67 6.81 -12.40
CA THR A 51 -1.07 6.05 -13.59
C THR A 51 0.13 5.32 -14.21
N ASN A 52 -0.11 4.37 -15.11
CA ASN A 52 0.95 3.67 -15.84
C ASN A 52 1.80 4.64 -16.68
N GLU A 53 1.21 5.69 -17.22
CA GLU A 53 1.91 6.76 -17.94
C GLU A 53 2.83 7.55 -17.00
N ALA A 54 2.37 7.83 -15.77
CA ALA A 54 3.20 8.50 -14.76
C ALA A 54 4.41 7.65 -14.37
N TYR A 55 4.25 6.33 -14.24
CA TYR A 55 5.37 5.40 -14.02
C TYR A 55 6.34 5.39 -15.22
N ALA A 56 5.82 5.29 -16.44
CA ALA A 56 6.63 5.31 -17.66
C ALA A 56 7.43 6.62 -17.80
N ALA A 57 6.83 7.76 -17.47
CA ALA A 57 7.52 9.05 -17.48
C ALA A 57 8.68 9.10 -16.47
N VAL A 58 8.48 8.59 -15.25
CA VAL A 58 9.54 8.54 -14.24
C VAL A 58 10.69 7.63 -14.69
N LEU A 59 10.39 6.47 -15.27
CA LEU A 59 11.40 5.56 -15.79
C LEU A 59 12.18 6.17 -16.95
N LYS A 60 11.49 6.87 -17.86
CA LYS A 60 12.12 7.59 -18.97
C LYS A 60 13.12 8.63 -18.46
N HIS A 61 12.72 9.49 -17.53
CA HIS A 61 13.62 10.48 -16.93
C HIS A 61 14.84 9.84 -16.27
N HIS A 62 14.67 8.71 -15.60
CA HIS A 62 15.79 7.99 -14.99
C HIS A 62 16.77 7.46 -16.05
N ARG A 63 16.27 6.90 -17.14
CA ARG A 63 17.09 6.39 -18.27
C ARG A 63 17.81 7.49 -19.04
N GLU A 64 17.24 8.69 -19.09
CA GLU A 64 17.90 9.88 -19.64
C GLU A 64 19.05 10.39 -18.75
N GLY A 65 19.36 9.71 -17.64
CA GLY A 65 20.49 10.00 -16.77
C GLY A 65 20.14 10.82 -15.53
N ALA A 66 18.86 11.11 -15.29
CA ALA A 66 18.46 11.82 -14.07
C ALA A 66 18.76 10.95 -12.84
N ARG A 67 19.43 11.55 -11.85
CA ARG A 67 19.71 10.89 -10.58
C ARG A 67 18.42 10.74 -9.78
N GLN A 68 18.32 9.68 -8.99
CA GLN A 68 17.15 9.41 -8.15
C GLN A 68 16.84 10.56 -7.19
N CYS A 69 17.84 11.27 -6.68
CA CYS A 69 17.63 12.41 -5.79
C CYS A 69 16.99 13.62 -6.50
N ASP A 70 17.28 13.81 -7.78
CA ASP A 70 16.70 14.91 -8.58
C ASP A 70 15.24 14.58 -8.94
N ILE A 71 14.96 13.32 -9.26
CA ILE A 71 13.58 12.81 -9.43
C ILE A 71 12.80 12.93 -8.12
N ALA A 72 13.38 12.52 -6.99
CA ALA A 72 12.73 12.62 -5.69
C ALA A 72 12.31 14.07 -5.38
N ARG A 73 13.21 15.03 -5.64
CA ARG A 73 12.93 16.46 -5.43
C ARG A 73 11.84 16.98 -6.35
N SER A 74 11.88 16.65 -7.65
CA SER A 74 10.89 17.14 -8.62
C SER A 74 9.48 16.61 -8.36
N LEU A 75 9.39 15.41 -7.78
CA LEU A 75 8.11 14.76 -7.47
C LEU A 75 7.67 14.96 -6.01
N GLY A 76 8.46 15.63 -5.17
CA GLY A 76 8.17 15.79 -3.75
C GLY A 76 8.14 14.47 -2.97
N LEU A 77 8.93 13.48 -3.40
CA LEU A 77 8.97 12.14 -2.81
C LEU A 77 10.21 11.95 -1.93
N SER A 78 10.12 11.01 -0.98
CA SER A 78 11.32 10.52 -0.30
C SER A 78 12.17 9.66 -1.25
N ALA A 79 13.46 9.47 -0.92
CA ALA A 79 14.35 8.58 -1.67
C ALA A 79 13.79 7.15 -1.75
N GLU A 80 13.30 6.62 -0.61
CA GLU A 80 12.71 5.29 -0.56
C GLU A 80 11.44 5.18 -1.41
N ARG A 81 10.56 6.20 -1.38
CA ARG A 81 9.36 6.18 -2.23
C ARG A 81 9.72 6.26 -3.71
N THR A 82 10.75 7.03 -4.06
CA THR A 82 11.26 7.12 -5.43
C THR A 82 11.82 5.79 -5.91
N ARG A 83 12.58 5.08 -5.07
CA ARG A 83 13.07 3.72 -5.36
C ARG A 83 11.92 2.74 -5.64
N GLN A 84 10.86 2.77 -4.84
CA GLN A 84 9.68 1.93 -5.03
C GLN A 84 8.93 2.26 -6.33
N VAL A 85 8.82 3.54 -6.68
CA VAL A 85 8.20 3.99 -7.93
C VAL A 85 8.98 3.48 -9.13
N LEU A 86 10.31 3.64 -9.13
CA LEU A 86 11.17 3.14 -10.21
C LEU A 86 11.07 1.62 -10.36
N ALA A 87 11.11 0.88 -9.25
CA ALA A 87 10.97 -0.57 -9.28
C ALA A 87 9.59 -1.03 -9.81
N LYS A 88 8.50 -0.31 -9.47
CA LYS A 88 7.17 -0.59 -10.06
C LYS A 88 7.16 -0.26 -11.56
N ALA A 89 7.77 0.86 -11.98
CA ALA A 89 7.82 1.27 -13.37
C ALA A 89 8.58 0.26 -14.25
N GLU A 90 9.76 -0.20 -13.81
CA GLU A 90 10.54 -1.25 -14.49
C GLU A 90 9.75 -2.56 -14.64
N ARG A 91 9.00 -2.94 -13.60
CA ARG A 91 8.16 -4.14 -13.65
C ARG A 91 7.03 -3.98 -14.68
N LEU A 92 6.36 -2.83 -14.69
CA LEU A 92 5.27 -2.57 -15.63
C LEU A 92 5.75 -2.59 -17.08
N GLU A 93 6.93 -2.01 -17.35
CA GLU A 93 7.53 -2.07 -18.67
C GLU A 93 7.84 -3.51 -19.09
N ARG A 94 8.53 -4.27 -18.22
CA ARG A 94 8.81 -5.70 -18.48
C ARG A 94 7.55 -6.51 -18.71
N ALA A 95 6.48 -6.23 -17.96
CA ALA A 95 5.19 -6.88 -18.12
C ALA A 95 4.48 -6.53 -19.44
N GLY A 96 4.75 -5.35 -20.00
CA GLY A 96 4.29 -4.98 -21.34
C GLY A 96 4.94 -5.80 -22.45
N GLU A 97 6.19 -6.21 -22.25
CA GLU A 97 6.98 -7.01 -23.19
C GLU A 97 6.81 -8.53 -23.00
N SER A 98 6.29 -8.97 -21.85
CA SER A 98 6.15 -10.40 -21.54
C SER A 98 5.06 -11.07 -22.36
N ALA A 99 5.36 -12.31 -22.78
CA ALA A 99 4.38 -13.21 -23.40
C ALA A 99 3.49 -13.91 -22.35
N ASP A 100 3.89 -13.95 -21.07
CA ASP A 100 3.08 -14.48 -19.98
C ASP A 100 2.00 -13.45 -19.61
N PRO A 101 0.70 -13.75 -19.84
CA PRO A 101 -0.38 -12.84 -19.52
C PRO A 101 -0.43 -12.43 -18.04
N LEU A 102 0.03 -13.30 -17.14
CA LEU A 102 0.01 -13.06 -15.69
C LEU A 102 1.07 -12.06 -15.23
N ASP A 103 2.10 -11.78 -16.02
CA ASP A 103 3.16 -10.83 -15.64
C ASP A 103 2.64 -9.38 -15.52
N ARG A 104 1.46 -9.10 -16.10
CA ARG A 104 0.75 -7.81 -15.99
C ARG A 104 0.04 -7.61 -14.66
N LEU A 105 -0.08 -8.67 -13.87
CA LEU A 105 -0.65 -8.62 -12.53
C LEU A 105 0.39 -8.24 -11.48
N SER A 106 -0.08 -7.74 -10.35
CA SER A 106 0.73 -7.58 -9.16
C SER A 106 1.29 -8.93 -8.71
N VAL A 107 2.48 -8.89 -8.09
CA VAL A 107 3.14 -10.08 -7.54
C VAL A 107 2.19 -10.88 -6.63
N ARG A 108 1.35 -10.19 -5.86
CA ARG A 108 0.36 -10.83 -4.98
C ARG A 108 -0.71 -11.56 -5.79
N ALA A 109 -1.37 -10.87 -6.73
CA ALA A 109 -2.41 -11.47 -7.54
C ALA A 109 -1.88 -12.66 -8.35
N ARG A 110 -0.72 -12.49 -9.02
CA ARG A 110 -0.03 -13.56 -9.76
C ARG A 110 0.25 -14.77 -8.86
N ASN A 111 0.86 -14.57 -7.70
CA ASN A 111 1.20 -15.68 -6.81
C ASN A 111 -0.05 -16.40 -6.24
N CYS A 112 -1.12 -15.66 -5.94
CA CYS A 112 -2.39 -16.25 -5.53
C CYS A 112 -2.94 -17.17 -6.63
N LEU A 113 -2.99 -16.69 -7.89
CA LEU A 113 -3.48 -17.50 -9.02
C LEU A 113 -2.61 -18.74 -9.27
N LEU A 114 -1.29 -18.58 -9.29
CA LEU A 114 -0.36 -19.69 -9.49
C LEU A 114 -0.46 -20.75 -8.38
N SER A 115 -0.71 -20.34 -7.13
CA SER A 115 -0.92 -21.30 -6.03
C SER A 115 -2.18 -22.16 -6.20
N GLN A 116 -3.13 -21.70 -7.02
CA GLN A 116 -4.34 -22.43 -7.38
C GLN A 116 -4.21 -23.17 -8.72
N ASN A 117 -3.01 -23.23 -9.32
CA ASN A 117 -2.76 -23.76 -10.65
C ASN A 117 -3.61 -23.07 -11.74
N LEU A 118 -3.81 -21.75 -11.62
CA LEU A 118 -4.52 -20.93 -12.60
C LEU A 118 -3.51 -20.11 -13.40
N ASP A 119 -2.99 -20.69 -14.47
CA ASP A 119 -1.95 -20.12 -15.33
C ASP A 119 -2.49 -19.51 -16.64
N THR A 120 -3.77 -19.68 -16.94
CA THR A 120 -4.44 -19.16 -18.15
C THR A 120 -5.60 -18.24 -17.83
N ALA A 121 -5.89 -17.29 -18.74
CA ALA A 121 -6.99 -16.34 -18.55
C ALA A 121 -8.36 -17.03 -18.47
N GLU A 122 -8.56 -18.11 -19.25
CA GLU A 122 -9.77 -18.92 -19.24
C GLU A 122 -9.98 -19.62 -17.89
N ALA A 123 -8.93 -20.23 -17.34
CA ALA A 123 -8.99 -20.90 -16.04
C ALA A 123 -9.30 -19.90 -14.91
N VAL A 124 -8.67 -18.72 -14.95
CA VAL A 124 -8.92 -17.65 -13.98
C VAL A 124 -10.36 -17.14 -14.08
N ARG A 125 -10.89 -16.95 -15.30
CA ARG A 125 -12.26 -16.51 -15.51
C ARG A 125 -13.28 -17.52 -14.96
N ALA A 126 -13.04 -18.82 -15.18
CA ALA A 126 -13.88 -19.87 -14.60
C ALA A 126 -13.82 -19.86 -13.06
N ALA A 127 -12.61 -19.73 -12.49
CA ALA A 127 -12.41 -19.69 -11.03
C ALA A 127 -13.03 -18.47 -10.32
N LEU A 128 -13.18 -17.36 -11.04
CA LEU A 128 -13.93 -16.20 -10.55
C LEU A 128 -15.44 -16.43 -10.59
N ALA A 129 -15.94 -17.10 -11.63
CA ALA A 129 -17.38 -17.33 -11.81
C ALA A 129 -17.92 -18.38 -10.84
N ASP A 130 -17.13 -19.40 -10.52
CA ASP A 130 -17.49 -20.48 -9.59
C ASP A 130 -17.16 -20.18 -8.11
N GLY A 131 -16.54 -19.02 -7.83
CA GLY A 131 -16.23 -18.57 -6.47
C GLY A 131 -15.00 -19.23 -5.83
N ARG A 132 -14.24 -20.09 -6.54
CA ARG A 132 -13.04 -20.76 -5.97
C ARG A 132 -11.99 -19.80 -5.44
N LEU A 133 -11.96 -18.58 -5.96
CA LEU A 133 -11.02 -17.55 -5.52
C LEU A 133 -11.46 -16.84 -4.23
N ASP A 134 -12.63 -17.14 -3.68
CA ASP A 134 -13.14 -16.45 -2.50
C ASP A 134 -12.41 -16.79 -1.20
N ASP A 135 -11.99 -18.05 -1.09
CA ASP A 135 -11.33 -18.59 0.11
C ASP A 135 -9.80 -18.56 0.03
N VAL A 136 -9.23 -18.07 -1.07
CA VAL A 136 -7.77 -18.05 -1.27
C VAL A 136 -7.11 -17.05 -0.30
N PRO A 137 -6.22 -17.50 0.59
CA PRO A 137 -5.53 -16.62 1.53
C PRO A 137 -4.78 -15.50 0.81
N ASN A 138 -4.84 -14.29 1.34
CA ASN A 138 -4.22 -13.07 0.76
C ASN A 138 -4.79 -12.62 -0.60
N PHE A 139 -5.87 -13.23 -1.09
CA PHE A 139 -6.55 -12.83 -2.32
C PHE A 139 -7.80 -12.00 -2.03
N GLY A 140 -7.58 -10.80 -1.48
CA GLY A 140 -8.67 -9.90 -1.08
C GLY A 140 -9.35 -9.17 -2.25
N ALA A 141 -10.31 -8.31 -1.92
CA ALA A 141 -11.12 -7.55 -2.88
C ALA A 141 -10.28 -6.76 -3.90
N VAL A 142 -9.18 -6.15 -3.47
CA VAL A 142 -8.29 -5.38 -4.35
C VAL A 142 -7.61 -6.27 -5.39
N SER A 143 -7.11 -7.45 -4.99
CA SER A 143 -6.49 -8.39 -5.92
C SER A 143 -7.52 -8.98 -6.90
N LYS A 144 -8.74 -9.26 -6.43
CA LYS A 144 -9.84 -9.72 -7.30
C LYS A 144 -10.23 -8.67 -8.32
N GLU A 145 -10.31 -7.41 -7.90
CA GLU A 145 -10.61 -6.29 -8.80
C GLU A 145 -9.51 -6.09 -9.83
N GLU A 146 -8.24 -6.17 -9.42
CA GLU A 146 -7.10 -6.15 -10.33
C GLU A 146 -7.21 -7.26 -11.39
N VAL A 147 -7.52 -8.49 -11.00
CA VAL A 147 -7.68 -9.62 -11.92
C VAL A 147 -8.87 -9.42 -12.86
N ARG A 148 -10.00 -8.87 -12.38
CA ARG A 148 -11.14 -8.55 -13.26
C ARG A 148 -10.75 -7.54 -14.33
N ARG A 149 -10.11 -6.43 -13.93
CA ARG A 149 -9.61 -5.42 -14.88
C ARG A 149 -8.66 -6.03 -15.90
N TRP A 150 -7.73 -6.88 -15.46
CA TRP A 150 -6.82 -7.58 -16.35
C TRP A 150 -7.55 -8.48 -17.36
N LEU A 151 -8.56 -9.24 -16.92
CA LEU A 151 -9.41 -10.07 -17.80
C LEU A 151 -10.23 -9.25 -18.80
N ASP A 152 -10.54 -8.01 -18.47
CA ASP A 152 -11.23 -7.06 -19.34
C ASP A 152 -10.26 -6.27 -20.25
N GLY A 153 -8.95 -6.56 -20.17
CA GLY A 153 -7.91 -5.87 -20.94
C GLY A 153 -7.61 -4.44 -20.45
N LEU A 154 -8.10 -4.08 -19.26
CA LEU A 154 -7.87 -2.79 -18.64
C LEU A 154 -6.56 -2.79 -17.83
N PRO A 155 -5.88 -1.63 -17.71
CA PRO A 155 -4.68 -1.54 -16.90
C PRO A 155 -4.98 -1.79 -15.41
N SER A 156 -4.08 -2.54 -14.78
CA SER A 156 -3.97 -2.70 -13.33
C SER A 156 -3.46 -1.37 -12.73
N ASN A 157 -4.23 -0.76 -11.83
CA ASN A 157 -3.89 0.53 -11.18
C ASN A 157 -2.63 0.40 -10.28
#